data_AF-A0A4Y2BLD9-F1
#
_entry.id   AF-A0A4Y2BLD9-F1
#
_cell.length_a   1.000
_cell.length_b   1.000
_cell.length_c   1.000
_cell.angle_alpha   90.00
_cell.angle_beta   90.00
_cell.angle_gamma   90.00
#
_symmetry.space_group_name_H-M   'P 1'
#
loop_
_entity.id
_entity.type
_entity.pdbx_description
1 polymer ?
#
loop_
_entity_poly.entity_id
_entity_poly.type
_entity_poly.pdbx_seq_one_letter_code
_entity_poly.pdbx_strand_id
1 'polypeptide(L)' 'SKPIVLDENLRDCSEVLASGRNKSGVYTIWPKEHSTAGKPLKIYCDMETDGGGWTVILVIVNVIFQLFP' A
#
# COMPACT_ATOMS: atom_id res chain seq x y z
N SER A 1 11.02 23.54 7.04
CA SER A 1 10.86 22.25 7.73
C SER A 1 9.46 21.74 7.42
N LYS A 2 9.33 20.71 6.56
CA LYS A 2 8.00 20.09 6.34
C LYS A 2 7.49 19.63 7.71
N PRO A 3 6.25 19.99 8.11
CA PRO A 3 5.71 19.48 9.35
C PRO A 3 5.76 17.96 9.25
N ILE A 4 6.02 17.32 10.39
CA ILE A 4 5.97 15.87 10.52
C ILE A 4 4.50 15.49 10.35
N VAL A 5 4.03 15.49 9.11
CA VAL A 5 2.76 14.89 8.73
C VAL A 5 2.95 13.44 9.12
N LEU A 6 2.30 13.07 10.22
CA LEU A 6 2.16 11.69 10.68
C LEU A 6 1.89 10.84 9.44
N ASP A 7 2.52 9.67 9.34
CA ASP A 7 2.29 8.70 8.27
C ASP A 7 0.78 8.46 8.09
N GLU A 8 0.18 9.25 7.20
CA GLU A 8 -1.19 9.74 7.31
C GLU A 8 -2.13 8.65 6.83
N ASN A 9 -2.67 7.84 7.74
CA ASN A 9 -3.84 6.98 7.51
C ASN A 9 -3.88 6.28 6.13
N LEU A 10 -2.74 5.91 5.57
CA LEU A 10 -2.68 5.43 4.19
C LEU A 10 -3.44 4.11 4.12
N ARG A 11 -4.51 4.09 3.34
CA ARG A 11 -5.51 3.02 3.40
C ARG A 11 -5.12 1.81 2.56
N ASP A 12 -4.33 2.05 1.52
CA ASP A 12 -3.87 1.06 0.56
C ASP A 12 -2.60 1.52 -0.18
N CYS A 13 -2.07 0.65 -1.04
CA CYS A 13 -0.87 0.93 -1.82
C CYS A 13 -1.02 2.07 -2.83
N SER A 14 -2.23 2.42 -3.26
CA SER A 14 -2.43 3.54 -4.19
C SER A 14 -2.17 4.88 -3.50
N GLU A 15 -2.60 5.02 -2.23
CA GLU A 15 -2.30 6.20 -1.43
C GLU A 15 -0.82 6.27 -1.03
N VAL A 16 -0.20 5.11 -0.75
CA VAL A 16 1.24 5.03 -0.54
C VAL A 16 1.98 5.55 -1.78
N LEU A 17 1.58 5.12 -2.99
CA LEU A 17 2.17 5.62 -4.22
C LEU A 17 1.96 7.13 -4.40
N ALA A 18 0.74 7.63 -4.16
CA ALA A 18 0.40 9.05 -4.25
C ALA A 18 1.19 9.92 -3.26
N SER A 19 1.62 9.36 -2.14
CA SER A 19 2.52 10.03 -1.18
C SER A 19 3.96 10.21 -1.68
N GLY A 20 4.27 9.70 -2.88
CA GLY A 20 5.59 9.75 -3.50
C GLY A 20 6.49 8.54 -3.17
N ARG A 21 5.96 7.54 -2.46
CA ARG A 21 6.68 6.29 -2.15
C ARG A 21 6.50 5.32 -3.32
N ASN A 22 7.43 5.37 -4.26
CA ASN A 22 7.38 4.70 -5.56
C ASN A 22 8.26 3.45 -5.67
N LYS A 23 8.61 2.83 -4.53
CA LYS A 23 9.44 1.62 -4.51
C LYS A 23 8.61 0.44 -4.00
N SER A 24 8.72 -0.70 -4.67
CA SER A 24 8.03 -1.90 -4.21
C SER A 24 8.60 -2.36 -2.86
N GLY A 25 7.73 -2.81 -1.96
CA GLY A 25 8.15 -3.14 -0.59
C GLY A 25 6.99 -3.31 0.39
N VAL A 26 7.32 -3.64 1.63
CA VAL A 26 6.32 -3.80 2.70
C VAL A 26 6.00 -2.44 3.34
N TYR A 27 4.73 -2.04 3.27
CA TYR A 27 4.21 -0.81 3.87
C TYR A 27 3.21 -1.12 4.97
N THR A 28 3.09 -0.18 5.92
CA THR A 28 2.04 -0.24 6.93
C THR A 28 0.87 0.61 6.46
N ILE A 29 -0.32 0.03 6.39
CA ILE A 29 -1.56 0.70 5.99
C ILE A 29 -2.62 0.62 7.09
N TRP A 30 -3.61 1.49 6.98
CA TRP A 30 -4.71 1.70 7.92
C TRP A 30 -6.06 1.63 7.20
N PRO A 31 -6.56 0.43 6.85
CA PRO A 31 -7.71 0.28 5.96
C PRO A 31 -9.06 0.76 6.54
N LYS A 32 -9.15 0.96 7.88
CA LYS A 32 -10.37 1.43 8.53
C LYS A 32 -10.33 2.94 8.72
N GLU A 33 -11.41 3.58 8.28
CA GLU A 33 -11.63 5.03 8.30
C GLU A 33 -11.49 5.64 9.71
N HIS A 34 -10.83 6.81 9.80
CA HIS A 34 -10.90 7.92 10.79
C HIS A 34 -11.16 7.63 12.28
N SER A 35 -11.13 6.38 12.70
CA SER A 35 -11.42 5.92 14.04
C SER A 35 -10.15 5.28 14.55
N THR A 36 -9.72 5.75 15.71
CA THR A 36 -8.57 5.32 16.51
C THR A 36 -8.57 3.82 16.89
N ALA A 37 -9.43 3.00 16.27
CA ALA A 37 -9.66 1.59 16.54
C ALA A 37 -9.28 0.65 15.37
N GLY A 38 -8.84 1.19 14.21
CA GLY A 38 -8.28 0.37 13.13
C GLY A 38 -6.89 -0.19 13.49
N LYS A 39 -6.64 -1.49 13.26
CA LYS A 39 -5.32 -2.11 13.45
C LYS A 39 -4.44 -1.94 12.20
N PRO A 40 -3.11 -1.83 12.35
CA PRO A 40 -2.21 -1.73 11.21
C PRO A 40 -2.19 -3.03 10.47
N LEU A 41 -2.13 -2.95 9.15
CA LEU A 41 -1.75 -4.08 8.32
C LEU A 41 -0.41 -3.79 7.66
N LYS A 42 0.51 -4.75 7.72
CA LYS A 42 1.72 -4.75 6.90
C LYS A 42 1.40 -5.49 5.61
N ILE A 43 1.49 -4.82 4.47
CA ILE A 43 1.19 -5.37 3.15
C ILE A 43 2.37 -5.13 2.21
N TYR A 44 2.55 -5.99 1.22
CA TYR A 44 3.47 -5.71 0.14
C TYR A 44 2.77 -4.86 -0.93
N CYS A 45 3.38 -3.72 -1.25
CA CYS A 45 2.96 -2.87 -2.35
C CYS A 45 3.91 -3.07 -3.54
N ASP A 46 3.34 -3.36 -4.70
CA ASP A 46 4.06 -3.25 -5.96
C ASP A 46 3.84 -1.84 -6.54
N MET A 47 4.91 -1.07 -6.62
CA MET A 47 4.93 0.32 -7.07
C MET A 47 5.58 0.50 -8.44
N GLU A 48 6.12 -0.57 -9.02
CA GLU A 48 6.97 -0.49 -10.21
C GLU A 48 6.29 -1.14 -11.43
N THR A 49 5.41 -2.13 -11.22
CA THR A 49 4.64 -2.79 -12.29
C THR A 49 3.42 -1.98 -12.69
N ASP A 50 3.20 -1.79 -14.01
CA ASP A 50 1.98 -1.20 -14.59
C ASP A 50 1.48 0.09 -13.93
N GLY A 51 2.41 1.00 -13.62
CA GLY A 51 2.09 2.27 -12.98
C GLY A 51 1.96 2.23 -11.46
N GLY A 52 2.12 1.05 -10.84
CA GLY A 52 2.25 0.87 -9.40
C GLY A 52 0.96 1.03 -8.58
N GLY A 53 1.09 0.96 -7.25
CA GLY A 53 -0.01 1.16 -6.32
C GLY A 53 -0.81 -0.11 -6.02
N TRP A 54 -0.28 -1.28 -6.37
CA TRP A 54 -0.96 -2.56 -6.23
C TRP A 54 -0.76 -3.16 -4.84
N THR A 55 -1.87 -3.51 -4.18
CA THR A 55 -1.84 -4.29 -2.93
C THR A 55 -1.76 -5.77 -3.26
N VAL A 56 -0.64 -6.42 -2.92
CA VAL A 56 -0.44 -7.86 -3.16
C VAL A 56 -1.00 -8.63 -1.96
N ILE A 57 -2.22 -9.15 -2.08
CA ILE A 57 -2.79 -10.12 -1.11
C ILE A 57 -2.18 -11.49 -1.41
N LEU A 58 -1.55 -12.11 -0.42
CA LEU A 58 -1.04 -13.48 -0.50
C LEU A 58 -2.22 -14.47 -0.61
N VAL A 59 -2.75 -14.69 -1.81
CA VAL A 59 -3.71 -15.76 -2.10
C VAL A 59 -3.21 -16.55 -3.31
N ILE A 60 -2.49 -17.63 -2.99
CA ILE A 60 -2.05 -18.69 -3.89
C ILE A 60 -1.33 -18.13 -5.13
N VAL A 61 0.00 -17.99 -5.01
CA VAL A 61 1.08 -17.66 -5.98
C VAL A 61 0.82 -17.63 -7.50
N ASN A 62 -0.26 -18.22 -8.02
CA ASN A 62 -0.62 -18.34 -9.43
C ASN A 62 -1.65 -17.32 -9.94
N VAL A 63 -2.39 -16.60 -9.08
CA VAL A 63 -3.49 -15.72 -9.55
C VAL A 63 -2.99 -14.34 -10.00
N ILE A 64 -1.91 -13.82 -9.41
CA ILE A 64 -1.41 -12.47 -9.70
C ILE A 64 -0.60 -12.42 -11.01
N PHE A 65 0.22 -13.44 -11.30
CA PHE A 65 0.98 -13.54 -12.57
C PHE A 65 0.10 -13.65 -13.83
N GLN A 66 -1.20 -13.93 -13.68
CA GLN A 66 -2.15 -14.03 -14.80
C GLN A 66 -2.88 -12.71 -15.07
N LEU A 67 -2.80 -11.73 -14.17
CA LEU A 67 -3.54 -10.47 -14.25
C LEU A 67 -2.67 -9.25 -14.55
N PHE A 68 -1.35 -9.39 -14.41
CA PHE A 68 -0.36 -8.45 -14.94
C PHE A 68 0.34 -9.15 -16.11
N PRO A 69 0.32 -8.58 -17.34
CA PRO A 69 0.96 -9.18 -18.50
C PRO A 69 2.47 -9.39 -18.34
#